data_AF-A0A553R4R3-F1
#
_entry.id   AF-A0A553R4R3-F1
#
_cell.length_a   1.000
_cell.length_b   1.000
_cell.length_c   1.000
_cell.angle_alpha   90.00
_cell.angle_beta   90.00
_cell.angle_gamma   90.00
#
_symmetry.space_group_name_H-M   'P 1'
#
loop_
_entity.id
_entity.type
_entity.pdbx_description
1 polymer ?
#
loop_
_entity_poly.entity_id
_entity_poly.type
_entity_poly.pdbx_seq_one_letter_code
_entity_poly.pdbx_strand_id
1 'polypeptide(L)'
;MQSSLQQRDTKGDVELEQRLTPVCEKPSQEPHEEVHHSTVSYQMMEKQVWVRNSSRSWEVDQEAKHTLEDVRMDSLNGPVTLAVLAGVGCGVYLGWHLSGRLGRSTRSVMATLRNCNSGDGGIEANMMGESGEFKMVLVVRNDLKMGKGKVAAQCSHAAVSSYKQMLRRNPELLKQWEYCGQPKVVLKAPDEDCLLELLAHAKEVGLPISLIQDAGRTQIAPGSRTVLGVGPGPAELVDKVTGHLKLY
;
A
#
# COMPACT_ATOMS: atom_id res chain seq x y z
N MET A 1 32.78 -107.38 15.74
CA MET A 1 33.67 -106.54 16.59
C MET A 1 33.41 -105.10 16.16
N GLN A 2 32.91 -104.13 16.92
CA GLN A 2 32.53 -103.90 18.32
C GLN A 2 31.51 -102.73 18.26
N SER A 3 30.38 -102.78 18.98
CA SER A 3 30.17 -102.10 20.29
C SER A 3 29.97 -100.57 20.13
N SER A 4 28.75 -100.00 20.28
CA SER A 4 28.00 -99.70 21.53
C SER A 4 28.21 -98.26 22.05
N LEU A 5 27.17 -97.72 22.69
CA LEU A 5 27.14 -96.58 23.65
C LEU A 5 27.19 -95.19 23.00
N GLN A 6 26.17 -94.32 23.04
CA GLN A 6 25.33 -93.80 24.14
C GLN A 6 26.07 -92.93 25.16
N GLN A 7 25.79 -91.62 25.13
CA GLN A 7 25.59 -90.72 26.29
C GLN A 7 25.22 -89.32 25.76
N ARG A 8 24.00 -88.80 26.02
CA ARG A 8 23.45 -88.19 27.24
C ARG A 8 23.92 -86.75 27.49
N ASP A 9 22.91 -85.89 27.54
CA ASP A 9 22.77 -84.54 28.10
C ASP A 9 23.86 -84.06 29.07
N THR A 10 24.29 -82.80 28.88
CA THR A 10 24.44 -81.86 30.00
C THR A 10 24.00 -80.45 29.62
N LYS A 11 23.23 -79.88 30.54
CA LYS A 11 22.60 -78.56 30.59
C LYS A 11 23.50 -77.63 31.43
N GLY A 12 23.54 -76.35 31.08
CA GLY A 12 24.18 -75.27 31.86
C GLY A 12 25.68 -75.12 31.55
N ASP A 13 26.30 -73.95 31.48
CA ASP A 13 25.93 -72.59 31.89
C ASP A 13 26.92 -71.59 31.23
N VAL A 14 26.67 -70.28 31.41
CA VAL A 14 27.67 -69.18 31.40
C VAL A 14 28.12 -68.70 30.00
N GLU A 15 27.51 -67.65 29.41
CA GLU A 15 27.74 -66.20 29.66
C GLU A 15 28.69 -65.57 28.61
N LEU A 16 28.26 -64.42 28.08
CA LEU A 16 29.03 -63.40 27.37
C LEU A 16 29.65 -63.75 25.99
N GLU A 17 28.90 -63.46 24.92
CA GLU A 17 29.48 -62.61 23.86
C GLU A 17 28.41 -61.70 23.25
N GLN A 18 28.58 -60.42 23.53
CA GLN A 18 27.79 -59.31 23.01
C GLN A 18 28.06 -59.15 21.50
N ARG A 19 27.02 -59.30 20.66
CA ARG A 19 27.01 -58.70 19.31
C ARG A 19 25.69 -57.99 19.04
N LEU A 20 25.77 -56.69 19.26
CA LEU A 20 25.02 -55.57 18.69
C LEU A 20 24.11 -55.93 17.50
N THR A 21 22.81 -55.77 17.69
CA THR A 21 21.87 -55.36 16.63
C THR A 21 21.18 -54.08 17.10
N PRO A 22 21.03 -53.05 16.25
CA PRO A 22 20.41 -51.80 16.68
C PRO A 22 18.89 -52.00 16.78
N VAL A 23 18.36 -51.79 17.98
CA VAL A 23 16.93 -51.61 18.25
C VAL A 23 16.52 -50.24 17.70
N CYS A 24 15.51 -50.21 16.84
CA CYS A 24 14.87 -48.99 16.36
C CYS A 24 13.95 -48.44 17.47
N GLU A 25 14.47 -47.54 18.32
CA GLU A 25 13.65 -46.75 19.23
C GLU A 25 12.93 -45.64 18.47
N LYS A 26 11.60 -45.60 18.55
CA LYS A 26 10.80 -44.43 18.17
C LYS A 26 10.84 -43.41 19.33
N PRO A 27 11.17 -42.13 19.11
CA PRO A 27 10.93 -41.11 20.10
C PRO A 27 9.45 -40.73 20.11
N SER A 28 8.89 -40.84 21.32
CA SER A 28 7.58 -40.41 21.80
C SER A 28 7.27 -38.94 21.56
N GLN A 29 6.00 -38.66 21.24
CA GLN A 29 5.41 -37.32 21.12
C GLN A 29 5.21 -36.66 22.50
N GLU A 30 5.48 -35.35 22.58
CA GLU A 30 4.97 -34.42 23.59
C GLU A 30 4.71 -33.03 22.96
N PRO A 31 3.89 -32.14 23.57
CA PRO A 31 2.59 -31.75 23.02
C PRO A 31 2.57 -30.44 22.20
N HIS A 32 1.76 -30.44 21.13
CA HIS A 32 1.59 -29.37 20.15
C HIS A 32 0.52 -28.29 20.53
N GLU A 33 -0.01 -28.30 21.75
CA GLU A 33 -1.22 -27.51 22.07
C GLU A 33 -0.97 -26.07 22.58
N GLU A 34 0.21 -25.75 23.12
CA GLU A 34 0.46 -24.42 23.72
C GLU A 34 0.75 -23.30 22.71
N VAL A 35 1.23 -23.64 21.51
CA VAL A 35 1.57 -22.65 20.45
C VAL A 35 0.32 -22.08 19.77
N HIS A 36 -0.79 -22.82 19.77
CA HIS A 36 -2.03 -22.37 19.14
C HIS A 36 -2.69 -21.21 19.90
N HIS A 37 -2.66 -21.21 21.23
CA HIS A 37 -3.31 -20.17 22.04
C HIS A 37 -2.54 -18.84 22.05
N SER A 38 -1.20 -18.89 21.97
CA SER A 38 -0.34 -17.71 21.86
C SER A 38 -0.44 -17.07 20.47
N THR A 39 -0.45 -17.87 19.39
CA THR A 39 -0.55 -17.38 18.01
C THR A 39 -1.88 -16.66 17.72
N VAL A 40 -2.99 -17.12 18.31
CA VAL A 40 -4.30 -16.46 18.17
C VAL A 40 -4.33 -15.10 18.87
N SER A 41 -3.69 -14.98 20.04
CA SER A 41 -3.63 -13.72 20.80
C SER A 41 -2.84 -12.62 20.06
N TYR A 42 -1.72 -12.97 19.42
CA TYR A 42 -0.91 -12.00 18.67
C TYR A 42 -1.57 -11.55 17.35
N GLN A 43 -2.28 -12.45 16.65
CA GLN A 43 -3.03 -12.08 15.44
C GLN A 43 -4.24 -11.19 15.74
N MET A 44 -4.88 -11.38 16.89
CA MET A 44 -5.89 -10.45 17.37
C MET A 44 -5.26 -9.08 17.65
N MET A 45 -4.09 -9.03 18.28
CA MET A 45 -3.39 -7.77 18.56
C MET A 45 -2.96 -7.01 17.31
N GLU A 46 -2.41 -7.64 16.25
CA GLU A 46 -1.96 -6.89 15.06
C GLU A 46 -3.11 -6.41 14.18
N LYS A 47 -4.18 -7.21 14.01
CA LYS A 47 -5.41 -6.72 13.36
C LYS A 47 -6.03 -5.59 14.17
N GLN A 48 -6.04 -5.71 15.49
CA GLN A 48 -6.48 -4.63 16.39
C GLN A 48 -5.55 -3.42 16.30
N VAL A 49 -4.24 -3.56 16.15
CA VAL A 49 -3.29 -2.44 15.98
C VAL A 49 -3.43 -1.77 14.62
N TRP A 50 -3.59 -2.52 13.53
CA TRP A 50 -3.81 -1.93 12.20
C TRP A 50 -5.19 -1.28 12.10
N VAL A 51 -6.24 -1.92 12.62
CA VAL A 51 -7.58 -1.31 12.74
C VAL A 51 -7.52 -0.10 13.66
N ARG A 52 -6.79 -0.15 14.78
CA ARG A 52 -6.64 0.98 15.71
C ARG A 52 -5.76 2.11 15.19
N ASN A 53 -4.75 1.83 14.36
CA ASN A 53 -3.93 2.86 13.72
C ASN A 53 -4.64 3.45 12.50
N SER A 54 -5.34 2.62 11.72
CA SER A 54 -6.23 3.12 10.67
C SER A 54 -7.42 3.86 11.29
N SER A 55 -7.83 3.48 12.52
CA SER A 55 -8.89 4.14 13.25
C SER A 55 -8.48 5.47 13.85
N ARG A 56 -7.38 5.48 14.60
CA ARG A 56 -6.70 6.69 15.05
C ARG A 56 -6.35 7.62 13.90
N SER A 57 -6.00 7.12 12.71
CA SER A 57 -5.75 8.00 11.57
C SER A 57 -7.02 8.70 11.10
N TRP A 58 -8.19 8.02 11.09
CA TRP A 58 -9.46 8.69 10.74
C TRP A 58 -10.01 9.54 11.89
N GLU A 59 -9.82 9.14 13.16
CA GLU A 59 -10.18 9.91 14.36
C GLU A 59 -9.31 11.16 14.48
N VAL A 60 -8.00 11.06 14.24
CA VAL A 60 -7.10 12.23 14.22
C VAL A 60 -7.44 13.15 13.04
N ASP A 61 -7.78 12.61 11.87
CA ASP A 61 -8.22 13.44 10.74
C ASP A 61 -9.61 14.06 10.95
N GLN A 62 -10.50 13.43 11.72
CA GLN A 62 -11.81 14.00 12.09
C GLN A 62 -11.71 14.97 13.27
N GLU A 63 -10.89 14.67 14.27
CA GLU A 63 -10.64 15.51 15.44
C GLU A 63 -9.82 16.72 15.04
N ALA A 64 -8.88 16.62 14.09
CA ALA A 64 -8.21 17.79 13.49
C ALA A 64 -9.20 18.70 12.72
N LYS A 65 -10.24 18.14 12.10
CA LYS A 65 -11.30 18.92 11.43
C LYS A 65 -12.26 19.54 12.43
N HIS A 66 -12.66 18.79 13.46
CA HIS A 66 -13.56 19.28 14.52
C HIS A 66 -12.88 20.32 15.42
N THR A 67 -11.59 20.13 15.76
CA THR A 67 -10.79 21.12 16.50
C THR A 67 -10.48 22.36 15.69
N LEU A 68 -10.32 22.26 14.35
CA LEU A 68 -10.24 23.44 13.49
C LEU A 68 -11.55 24.23 13.41
N GLU A 69 -12.70 23.56 13.55
CA GLU A 69 -14.01 24.20 13.62
C GLU A 69 -14.34 24.75 15.02
N ASP A 70 -13.94 24.06 16.09
CA ASP A 70 -14.09 24.50 17.49
C ASP A 70 -13.15 25.66 17.85
N VAL A 71 -11.87 25.62 17.44
CA VAL A 71 -10.93 26.75 17.63
C VAL A 71 -11.39 27.99 16.86
N ARG A 72 -12.12 27.79 15.75
CA ARG A 72 -12.75 28.87 14.99
C ARG A 72 -14.01 29.42 15.66
N MET A 73 -14.66 28.68 16.56
CA MET A 73 -15.87 29.10 17.28
C MET A 73 -15.58 29.70 18.67
N ASP A 74 -14.54 29.24 19.38
CA ASP A 74 -14.26 29.69 20.75
C ASP A 74 -13.52 31.03 20.84
N SER A 75 -12.89 31.49 19.74
CA SER A 75 -12.20 32.79 19.71
C SER A 75 -13.16 33.98 19.51
N LEU A 76 -14.43 33.75 19.15
CA LEU A 76 -15.36 34.82 18.77
C LEU A 76 -16.18 35.45 19.91
N ASN A 77 -16.12 34.91 21.13
CA ASN A 77 -17.00 35.37 22.23
C ASN A 77 -16.28 36.01 23.43
N GLY A 78 -15.01 36.42 23.27
CA GLY A 78 -14.31 37.19 24.28
C GLY A 78 -14.73 38.68 24.26
N PRO A 79 -14.85 39.36 25.41
CA PRO A 79 -15.14 40.80 25.44
C PRO A 79 -14.08 41.65 24.71
N VAL A 80 -12.88 41.10 24.50
CA VAL A 80 -11.78 41.72 23.74
C VAL A 80 -11.96 41.58 22.23
N THR A 81 -12.53 40.48 21.72
CA THR A 81 -12.67 40.25 20.27
C THR A 81 -13.85 41.01 19.65
N LEU A 82 -14.92 41.24 20.41
CA LEU A 82 -16.03 42.12 20.00
C LEU A 82 -15.60 43.58 19.85
N ALA A 83 -14.70 44.07 20.70
CA ALA A 83 -14.18 45.44 20.63
C ALA A 83 -13.26 45.66 19.41
N VAL A 84 -12.45 44.66 19.04
CA VAL A 84 -11.56 44.71 17.88
C VAL A 84 -12.35 44.64 16.56
N LEU A 85 -13.38 43.79 16.47
CA LEU A 85 -14.24 43.70 15.28
C LEU A 85 -15.07 44.97 15.06
N ALA A 86 -15.60 45.58 16.13
CA ALA A 86 -16.31 46.85 16.03
C ALA A 86 -15.37 48.00 15.59
N GLY A 87 -14.12 48.02 16.08
CA GLY A 87 -13.12 49.03 15.70
C GLY A 87 -12.64 48.91 14.25
N VAL A 88 -12.33 47.69 13.79
CA VAL A 88 -11.87 47.43 12.41
C VAL A 88 -13.01 47.60 11.41
N GLY A 89 -14.24 47.18 11.76
CA GLY A 89 -15.41 47.34 10.91
C GLY A 89 -15.77 48.80 10.66
N CYS A 90 -15.73 49.64 11.70
CA CYS A 90 -16.03 51.07 11.58
C CYS A 90 -14.94 51.81 10.79
N GLY A 91 -13.66 51.44 10.97
CA GLY A 91 -12.54 52.00 10.21
C GLY A 91 -12.57 51.68 8.72
N VAL A 92 -12.91 50.44 8.35
CA VAL A 92 -13.05 50.02 6.94
C VAL A 92 -14.28 50.63 6.30
N TYR A 93 -15.40 50.76 7.02
CA TYR A 93 -16.62 51.38 6.50
C TYR A 93 -16.46 52.90 6.27
N LEU A 94 -15.85 53.63 7.21
CA LEU A 94 -15.53 55.05 7.04
C LEU A 94 -14.44 55.26 5.98
N GLY A 95 -13.45 54.35 5.92
CA GLY A 95 -12.43 54.33 4.87
C GLY A 95 -13.01 54.10 3.47
N TRP A 96 -13.97 53.18 3.33
CA TRP A 96 -14.69 52.94 2.07
C TRP A 96 -15.55 54.15 1.68
N HIS A 97 -16.17 54.82 2.66
CA HIS A 97 -17.04 55.97 2.39
C HIS A 97 -16.28 57.28 2.05
N LEU A 98 -15.03 57.44 2.50
CA LEU A 98 -14.16 58.54 2.08
C LEU A 98 -13.34 58.23 0.81
N SER A 99 -13.10 56.95 0.50
CA SER A 99 -12.26 56.54 -0.66
C SER A 99 -12.98 56.56 -2.00
N GLY A 100 -14.27 56.90 -2.03
CA GLY A 100 -15.06 57.12 -3.26
C GLY A 100 -14.56 58.28 -4.15
N ARG A 101 -13.42 58.90 -3.84
CA ARG A 101 -12.86 60.02 -4.62
C ARG A 101 -11.40 59.88 -5.08
N LEU A 102 -10.70 58.76 -4.88
CA LEU A 102 -9.29 58.64 -5.32
C LEU A 102 -8.84 57.24 -5.77
N GLY A 103 -9.66 56.52 -6.55
CA GLY A 103 -9.35 55.16 -7.03
C GLY A 103 -9.10 55.06 -8.53
N ARG A 104 -7.96 55.58 -9.04
CA ARG A 104 -7.54 55.35 -10.45
C ARG A 104 -6.03 55.35 -10.65
N SER A 105 -5.25 54.59 -9.87
CA SER A 105 -3.85 54.29 -10.23
C SER A 105 -3.22 53.24 -9.31
N THR A 106 -3.35 51.94 -9.63
CA THR A 106 -2.46 50.89 -9.05
C THR A 106 -2.38 49.59 -9.88
N ARG A 107 -3.14 49.43 -10.97
CA ARG A 107 -3.11 48.18 -11.77
C ARG A 107 -1.80 47.96 -12.55
N SER A 108 -0.88 48.92 -12.62
CA SER A 108 0.28 48.85 -13.53
C SER A 108 1.54 48.19 -12.95
N VAL A 109 1.67 47.99 -11.63
CA VAL A 109 2.96 47.59 -11.03
C VAL A 109 3.10 46.08 -10.79
N MET A 110 1.99 45.33 -10.69
CA MET A 110 2.04 43.87 -10.51
C MET A 110 2.32 43.06 -11.78
N ALA A 111 2.24 43.68 -12.96
CA ALA A 111 2.47 42.98 -14.24
C ALA A 111 3.96 42.74 -14.55
N THR A 112 4.89 43.45 -13.90
CA THR A 112 6.32 43.43 -14.27
C THR A 112 7.15 42.43 -13.44
N LEU A 113 6.62 41.85 -12.35
CA LEU A 113 7.37 40.93 -11.48
C LEU A 113 7.12 39.43 -11.75
N ARG A 114 6.40 39.07 -12.82
CA ARG A 114 6.15 37.67 -13.20
C ARG A 114 7.06 37.15 -14.32
N ASN A 115 8.00 37.95 -14.81
CA ASN A 115 8.81 37.64 -16.00
C ASN A 115 10.31 37.44 -15.68
N CYS A 116 10.63 36.48 -14.81
CA CYS A 116 11.98 35.93 -14.68
C CYS A 116 11.97 34.62 -13.86
N ASN A 117 11.53 33.52 -14.47
CA ASN A 117 12.16 32.22 -14.26
C ASN A 117 11.87 31.33 -15.47
N SER A 118 12.62 31.57 -16.55
CA SER A 118 12.75 30.64 -17.67
C SER A 118 13.91 29.71 -17.35
N GLY A 119 13.63 28.44 -17.11
CA GLY A 119 14.64 27.42 -16.85
C GLY A 119 14.02 26.06 -16.52
N ASP A 120 13.84 25.27 -17.57
CA ASP A 120 13.84 23.79 -17.59
C ASP A 120 12.53 23.01 -17.34
N GLY A 121 12.10 22.27 -18.37
CA GLY A 121 11.53 20.92 -18.21
C GLY A 121 10.01 20.66 -18.31
N GLY A 122 9.14 21.67 -18.41
CA GLY A 122 7.68 21.46 -18.29
C GLY A 122 6.99 20.93 -19.56
N ILE A 123 7.00 19.61 -19.81
CA ILE A 123 5.97 18.94 -20.62
C ILE A 123 4.69 18.82 -19.77
N GLU A 124 4.10 19.93 -19.37
CA GLU A 124 2.86 19.95 -18.59
C GLU A 124 2.00 21.13 -19.01
N ALA A 125 1.27 21.00 -20.13
CA ALA A 125 0.08 21.81 -20.42
C ALA A 125 -0.66 21.49 -21.74
N ASN A 126 -0.20 20.56 -22.60
CA ASN A 126 -0.80 20.41 -23.94
C ASN A 126 -1.62 19.13 -24.20
N MET A 127 -2.11 18.45 -23.16
CA MET A 127 -2.99 17.26 -23.30
C MET A 127 -4.33 17.42 -22.55
N MET A 128 -4.96 18.58 -22.69
CA MET A 128 -6.33 18.84 -22.20
C MET A 128 -7.31 18.91 -23.38
N GLY A 129 -7.28 17.92 -24.28
CA GLY A 129 -7.97 18.03 -25.57
C GLY A 129 -8.53 16.76 -26.22
N GLU A 130 -8.33 15.57 -25.67
CA GLU A 130 -9.05 14.38 -26.13
C GLU A 130 -9.59 13.63 -24.91
N SER A 131 -10.86 13.24 -24.96
CA SER A 131 -11.49 12.35 -23.99
C SER A 131 -10.87 10.96 -24.09
N GLY A 132 -9.62 10.85 -23.62
CA GLY A 132 -8.84 9.63 -23.66
C GLY A 132 -9.40 8.60 -22.69
N GLU A 133 -9.30 7.33 -23.06
CA GLU A 133 -9.59 6.22 -22.16
C GLU A 133 -8.61 6.25 -20.97
N PHE A 134 -9.10 6.01 -19.75
CA PHE A 134 -8.27 5.87 -18.56
C PHE A 134 -8.32 4.44 -18.05
N LYS A 135 -7.20 3.91 -17.56
CA LYS A 135 -7.18 2.58 -16.94
C LYS A 135 -6.13 2.44 -15.85
N MET A 136 -6.31 1.37 -15.07
CA MET A 136 -5.32 0.85 -14.15
C MET A 136 -4.92 -0.55 -14.59
N VAL A 137 -3.62 -0.85 -14.57
CA VAL A 137 -3.11 -2.19 -14.84
C VAL A 137 -2.51 -2.77 -13.57
N LEU A 138 -2.82 -4.03 -13.28
CA LEU A 138 -2.29 -4.79 -12.15
C LEU A 138 -1.41 -5.91 -12.71
N VAL A 139 -0.10 -5.77 -12.59
CA VAL A 139 0.87 -6.74 -13.09
C VAL A 139 1.22 -7.72 -11.98
N VAL A 140 0.90 -8.99 -12.18
CA VAL A 140 1.09 -10.08 -11.21
C VAL A 140 2.32 -10.89 -11.57
N ARG A 141 3.17 -11.17 -10.59
CA ARG A 141 4.29 -12.11 -10.76
C ARG A 141 3.82 -13.55 -10.89
N ASN A 142 4.21 -14.19 -11.99
CA ASN A 142 3.77 -15.54 -12.35
C ASN A 142 4.75 -16.65 -11.91
N ASP A 143 6.01 -16.32 -11.62
CA ASP A 143 6.99 -17.22 -11.01
C ASP A 143 6.55 -17.69 -9.62
N LEU A 144 5.88 -16.82 -8.87
CA LEU A 144 5.40 -17.05 -7.51
C LEU A 144 4.29 -18.10 -7.36
N LYS A 145 3.69 -18.57 -8.47
CA LYS A 145 2.60 -19.57 -8.51
C LYS A 145 1.49 -19.33 -7.47
N MET A 146 1.09 -18.08 -7.29
CA MET A 146 0.06 -17.70 -6.34
C MET A 146 -1.29 -18.33 -6.71
N GLY A 147 -1.99 -18.88 -5.71
CA GLY A 147 -3.38 -19.32 -5.88
C GLY A 147 -4.33 -18.16 -6.23
N LYS A 148 -5.41 -18.46 -6.95
CA LYS A 148 -6.38 -17.44 -7.46
C LYS A 148 -6.86 -16.47 -6.37
N GLY A 149 -7.20 -16.98 -5.19
CA GLY A 149 -7.64 -16.15 -4.06
C GLY A 149 -6.55 -15.19 -3.55
N LYS A 150 -5.29 -15.65 -3.50
CA LYS A 150 -4.17 -14.79 -3.12
C LYS A 150 -3.93 -13.70 -4.16
N VAL A 151 -3.99 -14.04 -5.45
CA VAL A 151 -3.86 -13.05 -6.53
C VAL A 151 -4.95 -11.99 -6.46
N ALA A 152 -6.20 -12.39 -6.25
CA ALA A 152 -7.31 -11.44 -6.09
C ALA A 152 -7.09 -10.49 -4.90
N ALA A 153 -6.62 -11.00 -3.76
CA ALA A 153 -6.31 -10.18 -2.58
C ALA A 153 -5.16 -9.19 -2.84
N GLN A 154 -4.06 -9.66 -3.46
CA GLN A 154 -2.90 -8.82 -3.78
C GLN A 154 -3.24 -7.73 -4.82
N CYS A 155 -4.01 -8.08 -5.85
CA CYS A 155 -4.56 -7.13 -6.82
C CYS A 155 -5.44 -6.08 -6.15
N SER A 156 -6.29 -6.48 -5.20
CA SER A 156 -7.12 -5.56 -4.42
C SER A 156 -6.27 -4.60 -3.58
N HIS A 157 -5.20 -5.08 -2.95
CA HIS A 157 -4.26 -4.22 -2.22
C HIS A 157 -3.59 -3.20 -3.12
N ALA A 158 -3.12 -3.61 -4.30
CA ALA A 158 -2.53 -2.71 -5.30
C ALA A 158 -3.53 -1.64 -5.74
N ALA A 159 -4.75 -2.03 -6.10
CA ALA A 159 -5.78 -1.10 -6.55
C ALA A 159 -6.18 -0.06 -5.49
N VAL A 160 -6.43 -0.50 -4.25
CA VAL A 160 -6.78 0.41 -3.14
C VAL A 160 -5.61 1.34 -2.80
N SER A 161 -4.38 0.83 -2.85
CA SER A 161 -3.18 1.63 -2.60
C SER A 161 -2.98 2.70 -3.68
N SER A 162 -3.11 2.35 -4.96
CA SER A 162 -3.09 3.30 -6.08
C SER A 162 -4.22 4.34 -5.97
N TYR A 163 -5.45 3.92 -5.63
CA TYR A 163 -6.57 4.83 -5.42
C TYR A 163 -6.28 5.87 -4.33
N LYS A 164 -5.83 5.43 -3.14
CA LYS A 164 -5.49 6.32 -2.03
C LYS A 164 -4.32 7.25 -2.34
N GLN A 165 -3.37 6.80 -3.16
CA GLN A 165 -2.29 7.64 -3.65
C GLN A 165 -2.82 8.74 -4.57
N MET A 166 -3.68 8.38 -5.52
CA MET A 166 -4.25 9.32 -6.47
C MET A 166 -5.20 10.34 -5.85
N LEU A 167 -6.02 9.90 -4.90
CA LEU A 167 -6.93 10.77 -4.17
C LEU A 167 -6.19 11.95 -3.52
N ARG A 168 -4.95 11.74 -3.08
CA ARG A 168 -4.11 12.76 -2.47
C ARG A 168 -3.28 13.56 -3.47
N ARG A 169 -2.82 12.92 -4.56
CA ARG A 169 -1.89 13.53 -5.52
C ARG A 169 -2.61 14.30 -6.62
N ASN A 170 -3.46 13.63 -7.40
CA ASN A 170 -4.20 14.26 -8.51
C ASN A 170 -5.66 13.77 -8.51
N PRO A 171 -6.54 14.37 -7.68
CA PRO A 171 -7.95 13.98 -7.60
C PRO A 171 -8.71 14.17 -8.91
N GLU A 172 -8.31 15.11 -9.78
CA GLU A 172 -8.96 15.32 -11.08
C GLU A 172 -8.69 14.17 -12.07
N LEU A 173 -7.47 13.65 -12.13
CA LEU A 173 -7.17 12.45 -12.93
C LEU A 173 -7.86 11.21 -12.37
N LEU A 174 -8.01 11.12 -11.05
CA LEU A 174 -8.77 10.04 -10.42
C LEU A 174 -10.24 10.06 -10.88
N LYS A 175 -10.88 11.24 -10.86
CA LYS A 175 -12.26 11.41 -11.35
C LYS A 175 -12.41 10.99 -12.81
N GLN A 176 -11.44 11.31 -13.68
CA GLN A 176 -11.48 10.88 -15.09
C GLN A 176 -11.52 9.35 -15.21
N TRP A 177 -10.67 8.65 -14.46
CA TRP A 177 -10.72 7.19 -14.41
C TRP A 177 -12.02 6.64 -13.84
N GLU A 178 -12.59 7.28 -12.81
CA GLU A 178 -13.91 6.92 -12.27
C GLU A 178 -15.02 7.12 -13.29
N TYR A 179 -15.01 8.22 -14.06
CA TYR A 179 -15.95 8.47 -15.15
C TYR A 179 -15.85 7.43 -16.27
N CYS A 180 -14.66 6.89 -16.52
CA CYS A 180 -14.46 5.75 -17.43
C CYS A 180 -14.96 4.41 -16.87
N GLY A 181 -15.60 4.37 -15.69
CA GLY A 181 -16.04 3.14 -15.05
C GLY A 181 -14.93 2.41 -14.33
N GLN A 182 -13.86 3.10 -13.95
CA GLN A 182 -12.72 2.61 -13.17
C GLN A 182 -12.13 1.27 -13.67
N PRO A 183 -11.82 1.12 -14.97
CA PRO A 183 -11.40 -0.15 -15.54
C PRO A 183 -10.03 -0.59 -14.98
N LYS A 184 -9.94 -1.90 -14.71
CA LYS A 184 -8.75 -2.57 -14.14
C LYS A 184 -8.43 -3.79 -14.98
N VAL A 185 -7.22 -3.87 -15.51
CA VAL A 185 -6.74 -5.00 -16.31
C VAL A 185 -5.65 -5.74 -15.56
N VAL A 186 -5.74 -7.07 -15.49
CA VAL A 186 -4.75 -7.90 -14.79
C VAL A 186 -3.83 -8.57 -15.82
N LEU A 187 -2.54 -8.28 -15.73
CA LEU A 187 -1.50 -8.82 -16.60
C LEU A 187 -0.52 -9.67 -15.80
N LYS A 188 0.31 -10.46 -16.50
CA LYS A 188 1.36 -11.27 -15.87
C LYS A 188 2.77 -10.84 -16.28
N ALA A 189 3.64 -10.72 -15.28
CA ALA A 189 5.09 -10.64 -15.44
C ALA A 189 5.72 -12.02 -15.16
N PRO A 190 6.80 -12.39 -15.88
CA PRO A 190 7.48 -13.66 -15.67
C PRO A 190 8.12 -13.76 -14.28
N ASP A 191 8.74 -12.68 -13.79
CA ASP A 191 9.62 -12.66 -12.60
C ASP A 191 9.66 -11.27 -11.93
N GLU A 192 10.51 -11.13 -10.90
CA GLU A 192 10.72 -9.88 -10.17
C GLU A 192 11.42 -8.80 -10.98
N ASP A 193 12.39 -9.18 -11.81
CA ASP A 193 13.22 -8.23 -12.56
C ASP A 193 12.36 -7.48 -13.57
N CYS A 194 11.51 -8.19 -14.32
CA CYS A 194 10.51 -7.57 -15.18
C CYS A 194 9.57 -6.62 -14.41
N LEU A 195 9.17 -6.98 -13.19
CA LEU A 195 8.33 -6.12 -12.35
C LEU A 195 9.05 -4.80 -11.98
N LEU A 196 10.35 -4.85 -11.73
CA LEU A 196 11.17 -3.68 -11.39
C LEU A 196 11.47 -2.80 -12.60
N GLU A 197 11.67 -3.40 -13.78
CA GLU A 197 11.82 -2.67 -15.04
C GLU A 197 10.54 -1.88 -15.36
N LEU A 198 9.37 -2.52 -15.25
CA LEU A 198 8.07 -1.86 -15.44
C LEU A 198 7.86 -0.72 -14.42
N LEU A 199 8.29 -0.93 -13.17
CA LEU A 199 8.22 0.10 -12.14
C LEU A 199 9.11 1.31 -12.48
N ALA A 200 10.33 1.08 -12.95
CA ALA A 200 11.24 2.14 -13.35
C ALA A 200 10.68 2.91 -14.56
N HIS A 201 10.23 2.20 -15.59
CA HIS A 201 9.64 2.81 -16.78
C HIS A 201 8.36 3.60 -16.46
N ALA A 202 7.46 3.05 -15.62
CA ALA A 202 6.26 3.77 -15.16
C ALA A 202 6.59 5.08 -14.44
N LYS A 203 7.65 5.10 -13.61
CA LYS A 203 8.11 6.33 -12.96
C LYS A 203 8.64 7.35 -13.95
N GLU A 204 9.41 6.90 -14.94
CA GLU A 204 9.99 7.77 -15.98
C GLU A 204 8.90 8.47 -16.79
N VAL A 205 7.82 7.76 -17.15
CA VAL A 205 6.68 8.35 -17.88
C VAL A 205 5.70 9.10 -16.97
N GLY A 206 5.99 9.24 -15.68
CA GLY A 206 5.16 9.99 -14.73
C GLY A 206 3.86 9.30 -14.30
N LEU A 207 3.76 7.98 -14.46
CA LEU A 207 2.56 7.23 -14.04
C LEU A 207 2.55 6.95 -12.53
N PRO A 208 1.37 6.98 -11.89
CA PRO A 208 1.20 6.51 -10.53
C PRO A 208 1.54 5.02 -10.41
N ILE A 209 2.20 4.64 -9.32
CA ILE A 209 2.59 3.24 -9.07
C ILE A 209 2.28 2.80 -7.64
N SER A 210 1.97 1.52 -7.51
CA SER A 210 1.81 0.85 -6.22
C SER A 210 2.45 -0.53 -6.25
N LEU A 211 3.49 -0.73 -5.45
CA LEU A 211 4.19 -2.02 -5.35
C LEU A 211 3.75 -2.73 -4.07
N ILE A 212 3.20 -3.93 -4.22
CA ILE A 212 2.74 -4.75 -3.10
C ILE A 212 3.78 -5.81 -2.76
N GLN A 213 3.98 -6.02 -1.46
CA GLN A 213 4.85 -7.05 -0.91
C GLN A 213 4.04 -8.00 -0.03
N ASP A 214 4.38 -9.29 -0.09
CA ASP A 214 3.78 -10.27 0.81
C ASP A 214 4.39 -10.17 2.20
N ALA A 215 3.54 -10.11 3.22
CA ALA A 215 3.97 -9.99 4.62
C ALA A 215 4.49 -11.31 5.22
N GLY A 216 4.72 -12.35 4.41
CA GLY A 216 5.29 -13.62 4.87
C GLY A 216 4.30 -14.55 5.59
N ARG A 217 2.99 -14.38 5.37
CA ARG A 217 1.93 -15.22 5.97
C ARG A 217 1.52 -16.40 5.09
N THR A 218 2.29 -16.67 4.05
CA THR A 218 2.01 -17.71 3.05
C THR A 218 3.30 -18.45 2.68
N GLN A 219 3.18 -19.42 1.77
CA GLN A 219 4.29 -20.24 1.26
C GLN A 219 5.35 -19.47 0.46
N ILE A 220 5.18 -18.16 0.25
CA ILE A 220 6.13 -17.30 -0.46
C ILE A 220 7.06 -16.62 0.54
N ALA A 221 8.33 -16.46 0.15
CA ALA A 221 9.33 -15.78 0.99
C ALA A 221 8.82 -14.41 1.47
N PRO A 222 8.90 -14.10 2.78
CA PRO A 222 8.52 -12.80 3.32
C PRO A 222 9.20 -11.64 2.58
N GLY A 223 8.48 -10.56 2.32
CA GLY A 223 9.00 -9.38 1.63
C GLY A 223 9.03 -9.49 0.10
N SER A 224 8.66 -10.65 -0.47
CA SER A 224 8.55 -10.83 -1.92
C SER A 224 7.57 -9.82 -2.51
N ARG A 225 8.01 -9.09 -3.53
CA ARG A 225 7.14 -8.22 -4.33
C ARG A 225 6.19 -9.10 -5.13
N THR A 226 4.89 -8.85 -5.08
CA THR A 226 3.87 -9.74 -5.67
C THR A 226 3.17 -9.11 -6.86
N VAL A 227 2.71 -7.88 -6.71
CA VAL A 227 1.89 -7.17 -7.69
C VAL A 227 2.35 -5.71 -7.81
N LEU A 228 2.45 -5.22 -9.04
CA LEU A 228 2.64 -3.81 -9.37
C LEU A 228 1.34 -3.25 -9.94
N GLY A 229 0.76 -2.24 -9.29
CA GLY A 229 -0.26 -1.38 -9.86
C GLY A 229 0.39 -0.26 -10.67
N VAL A 230 -0.02 -0.11 -11.93
CA VAL A 230 0.36 0.99 -12.83
C VAL A 230 -0.90 1.79 -13.15
N GLY A 231 -0.86 3.09 -12.89
CA GLY A 231 -2.02 3.98 -12.97
C GLY A 231 -2.84 4.03 -11.65
N PRO A 232 -4.03 4.63 -11.69
CA PRO A 232 -4.79 5.07 -12.87
C PRO A 232 -4.09 6.15 -13.71
N GLY A 233 -4.26 6.08 -15.03
CA GLY A 233 -3.75 7.10 -15.96
C GLY A 233 -4.29 6.92 -17.37
N PRO A 234 -3.91 7.81 -18.31
CA PRO A 234 -4.28 7.70 -19.72
C PRO A 234 -3.87 6.33 -20.29
N ALA A 235 -4.79 5.66 -20.98
CA ALA A 235 -4.60 4.29 -21.45
C ALA A 235 -3.37 4.16 -22.36
N GLU A 236 -3.13 5.14 -23.22
CA GLU A 236 -1.95 5.16 -24.10
C GLU A 236 -0.63 5.18 -23.31
N LEU A 237 -0.55 5.98 -22.24
CA LEU A 237 0.65 6.01 -21.38
C LEU A 237 0.82 4.70 -20.62
N VAL A 238 -0.28 4.14 -20.11
CA VAL A 238 -0.27 2.85 -19.43
C VAL A 238 0.18 1.72 -20.37
N ASP A 239 -0.25 1.75 -21.64
CA ASP A 239 0.12 0.77 -22.64
C ASP A 239 1.55 0.89 -23.14
N LYS A 240 2.14 2.10 -23.17
CA LYS A 240 3.58 2.26 -23.41
C LYS A 240 4.42 1.44 -22.43
N VAL A 241 3.96 1.34 -21.18
CA VAL A 241 4.65 0.55 -20.15
C VAL A 241 4.26 -0.92 -20.20
N THR A 242 2.97 -1.23 -20.33
CA THR A 242 2.44 -2.58 -20.03
C THR A 242 1.83 -3.34 -21.21
N GLY A 243 1.69 -2.71 -22.38
CA GLY A 243 0.95 -3.26 -23.52
C GLY A 243 1.55 -4.51 -24.16
N HIS A 244 2.83 -4.80 -23.89
CA HIS A 244 3.52 -6.01 -24.36
C HIS A 244 3.27 -7.23 -23.46
N LEU A 245 2.68 -7.04 -22.28
CA LEU A 245 2.43 -8.11 -21.32
C LEU A 245 1.16 -8.89 -21.67
N LYS A 246 1.13 -10.16 -21.27
CA LYS A 246 -0.03 -11.03 -21.49
C LYS A 246 -1.04 -10.87 -20.35
N LEU A 247 -2.32 -11.09 -20.66
CA LEU A 247 -3.37 -11.24 -19.64
C LEU A 247 -3.03 -12.39 -18.68
N TYR A 248 -3.32 -12.19 -17.39
CA TYR A 248 -3.02 -13.14 -16.30
C TYR A 248 -3.68 -14.50 -16.52
#